data_AF-A0A6I4UVR6-F1
#
_entry.id   AF-A0A6I4UVR6-F1
#
_cell.length_a   1.000
_cell.length_b   1.000
_cell.length_c   1.000
_cell.angle_alpha   90.00
_cell.angle_beta   90.00
_cell.angle_gamma   90.00
#
_symmetry.space_group_name_H-M   'P 1'
#
loop_
_entity.id
_entity.type
_entity.pdbx_description
1 polymer ?
#
loop_
_entity_poly.entity_id
_entity_poly.type
_entity_poly.pdbx_seq_one_letter_code
_entity_poly.pdbx_strand_id
1 'polypeptide(L)'
;MSAHSHPDHRIRSLLERFGIDEDPAITPLDDLRREVHQYGKRRCDIEASRDNLKYHLGFAFEANEALNVDSLALTGLLSLPWEAFVACLGDDAPRPERLIDGLSLALLEPEVLEWARAQGVWLQWTRLEAIYREEVEDFRKSDAFHRSGWRRKGITRPQRYLIGEIHRILGVPVPDLANRGQAYEFIAANGGNPRFLVKPPLPAKWWKS
;
A
#
# COMPACT_ATOMS: atom_id res chain seq x y z
N MET A 1 -31.71 25.65 -3.99
CA MET A 1 -33.02 24.98 -4.04
C MET A 1 -32.86 23.74 -4.89
N SER A 2 -32.61 22.58 -4.28
CA SER A 2 -32.48 21.31 -5.00
C SER A 2 -33.86 20.85 -5.44
N ALA A 3 -34.07 20.70 -6.75
CA ALA A 3 -35.26 20.04 -7.27
C ALA A 3 -35.22 18.58 -6.81
N HIS A 4 -36.06 18.21 -5.85
CA HIS A 4 -36.30 16.81 -5.52
C HIS A 4 -37.00 16.16 -6.72
N SER A 5 -36.20 15.49 -7.55
CA SER A 5 -36.69 14.61 -8.61
C SER A 5 -37.45 13.48 -7.92
N HIS A 6 -38.78 13.54 -7.93
CA HIS A 6 -39.59 12.42 -7.48
C HIS A 6 -39.24 11.16 -8.28
N PRO A 7 -39.18 9.98 -7.65
CA PRO A 7 -38.94 8.74 -8.34
C PRO A 7 -40.02 8.49 -9.40
N ASP A 8 -39.62 7.87 -10.51
CA ASP A 8 -40.52 7.40 -11.55
C ASP A 8 -41.66 6.58 -10.90
N HIS A 9 -42.91 6.93 -11.20
CA HIS A 9 -44.12 6.26 -10.69
C HIS A 9 -44.09 4.73 -10.81
N ARG A 10 -43.36 4.19 -11.80
CA ARG A 10 -43.20 2.74 -12.00
C ARG A 10 -42.33 2.10 -10.92
N ILE A 11 -41.32 2.81 -10.42
CA ILE A 11 -40.42 2.33 -9.36
C ILE A 11 -41.16 2.34 -8.03
N ARG A 12 -41.96 3.38 -7.75
CA ARG A 12 -42.78 3.47 -6.54
C ARG A 12 -43.79 2.31 -6.43
N SER A 13 -44.52 2.02 -7.51
CA SER A 13 -45.46 0.89 -7.56
C SER A 13 -44.80 -0.49 -7.37
N LEU A 14 -43.53 -0.63 -7.76
CA LEU A 14 -42.77 -1.86 -7.57
C LEU A 14 -42.33 -2.03 -6.11
N LEU A 15 -41.88 -0.94 -5.46
CA LEU A 15 -41.43 -0.94 -4.07
C LEU A 15 -42.58 -1.16 -3.07
N GLU A 16 -43.75 -0.55 -3.34
CA GLU A 16 -44.98 -0.78 -2.56
C GLU A 16 -45.40 -2.27 -2.56
N ARG A 17 -45.14 -2.98 -3.66
CA ARG A 17 -45.42 -4.43 -3.77
C ARG A 17 -44.55 -5.31 -2.87
N PHE A 18 -43.39 -4.80 -2.43
CA PHE A 18 -42.46 -5.52 -1.55
C PHE A 18 -42.49 -5.01 -0.10
N GLY A 19 -43.46 -4.16 0.26
CA GLY A 19 -43.66 -3.71 1.65
C GLY A 19 -42.57 -2.76 2.17
N ILE A 20 -41.88 -2.05 1.27
CA ILE A 20 -40.85 -1.06 1.63
C ILE A 20 -41.54 0.32 1.70
N ASP A 21 -41.94 0.74 2.90
CA ASP A 21 -42.72 1.97 3.17
C ASP A 21 -41.88 3.24 3.35
N GLU A 22 -40.55 3.12 3.50
CA GLU A 22 -39.66 4.27 3.55
C GLU A 22 -39.12 4.56 2.15
N ASP A 23 -39.13 5.82 1.73
CA ASP A 23 -38.41 6.29 0.53
C ASP A 23 -36.92 6.04 0.84
N PRO A 24 -36.31 4.91 0.38
CA PRO A 24 -34.91 4.70 0.68
C PRO A 24 -34.20 5.85 0.01
N ALA A 25 -33.33 6.59 0.70
CA ALA A 25 -32.61 7.72 0.13
C ALA A 25 -32.00 7.27 -1.21
N ILE A 26 -32.70 7.59 -2.31
CA ILE A 26 -32.33 7.06 -3.62
C ILE A 26 -31.01 7.73 -3.89
N THR A 27 -29.93 6.96 -3.88
CA THR A 27 -28.60 7.44 -4.23
C THR A 27 -28.77 8.28 -5.49
N PRO A 28 -28.49 9.60 -5.44
CA PRO A 28 -28.79 10.49 -6.54
C PRO A 28 -28.26 9.91 -7.85
N LEU A 29 -29.01 10.05 -8.93
CA LEU A 29 -28.69 9.40 -10.22
C LEU A 29 -27.25 9.71 -10.68
N ASP A 30 -26.72 10.86 -10.30
CA ASP A 30 -25.35 11.28 -10.58
C ASP A 30 -24.30 10.58 -9.69
N ASP A 31 -24.63 10.25 -8.44
CA ASP A 31 -23.80 9.41 -7.58
C ASP A 31 -23.79 7.96 -8.06
N LEU A 32 -24.94 7.42 -8.50
CA LEU A 32 -25.03 6.11 -9.16
C LEU A 32 -24.24 6.07 -10.48
N ARG A 33 -24.36 7.11 -11.31
CA ARG A 33 -23.55 7.25 -12.54
C ARG A 33 -22.06 7.36 -12.21
N ARG A 34 -21.69 8.08 -11.16
CA ARG A 34 -20.30 8.16 -10.68
C ARG A 34 -19.80 6.79 -10.21
N GLU A 35 -20.60 6.06 -9.44
CA GLU A 35 -20.26 4.73 -8.96
C GLU A 35 -20.12 3.72 -10.10
N VAL A 36 -21.09 3.64 -11.02
CA VAL A 36 -21.00 2.76 -12.20
C VAL A 36 -19.82 3.14 -13.10
N HIS A 37 -19.52 4.43 -13.25
CA HIS A 37 -18.36 4.88 -14.01
C HIS A 37 -17.03 4.55 -13.33
N GLN A 38 -17.02 4.46 -12.00
CA GLN A 38 -15.85 4.09 -11.20
C GLN A 38 -15.74 2.58 -10.99
N TYR A 39 -16.84 1.85 -11.09
CA TYR A 39 -16.92 0.40 -10.97
C TYR A 39 -16.12 -0.26 -12.10
N GLY A 40 -15.21 -1.16 -11.73
CA GLY A 40 -14.20 -1.75 -12.61
C GLY A 40 -12.97 -0.87 -12.85
N LYS A 41 -12.95 0.37 -12.31
CA LYS A 41 -11.79 1.29 -12.38
C LYS A 41 -11.13 1.48 -11.02
N ARG A 42 -11.78 1.14 -9.91
CA ARG A 42 -11.14 1.15 -8.59
C ARG A 42 -10.27 -0.11 -8.48
N ARG A 43 -9.12 0.01 -7.83
CA ARG A 43 -8.15 -1.11 -7.65
C ARG A 43 -8.75 -2.31 -6.91
N CYS A 44 -9.84 -2.08 -6.21
CA CYS A 44 -10.62 -3.05 -5.45
C CYS A 44 -11.79 -3.68 -6.21
N ASP A 45 -12.08 -3.27 -7.46
CA ASP A 45 -13.23 -3.81 -8.21
C ASP A 45 -12.90 -5.10 -8.97
N ILE A 46 -11.61 -5.50 -9.01
CA ILE A 46 -11.19 -6.81 -9.53
C ILE A 46 -11.28 -7.81 -8.37
N GLU A 47 -12.22 -8.74 -8.45
CA GLU A 47 -12.37 -9.81 -7.44
C GLU A 47 -11.03 -10.55 -7.24
N ALA A 48 -10.66 -10.76 -5.98
CA ALA A 48 -9.36 -11.31 -5.57
C ALA A 48 -8.10 -10.53 -6.04
N SER A 49 -8.22 -9.23 -6.39
CA SER A 49 -7.03 -8.41 -6.59
C SER A 49 -6.17 -8.41 -5.32
N ARG A 50 -4.85 -8.27 -5.51
CA ARG A 50 -3.92 -8.19 -4.38
C ARG A 50 -4.22 -7.02 -3.43
N ASP A 51 -4.88 -5.98 -3.92
CA ASP A 51 -5.31 -4.86 -3.09
C ASP A 51 -6.56 -5.21 -2.27
N ASN A 52 -7.49 -6.00 -2.81
CA ASN A 52 -8.60 -6.57 -2.03
C ASN A 52 -8.09 -7.46 -0.91
N LEU A 53 -7.10 -8.33 -1.18
CA LEU A 53 -6.52 -9.17 -0.15
C LEU A 53 -5.88 -8.36 0.99
N LYS A 54 -5.19 -7.26 0.68
CA LYS A 54 -4.66 -6.34 1.70
C LYS A 54 -5.78 -5.67 2.50
N TYR A 55 -6.85 -5.26 1.82
CA TYR A 55 -8.00 -4.65 2.48
C TYR A 55 -8.68 -5.63 3.43
N HIS A 56 -8.89 -6.88 3.03
CA HIS A 56 -9.46 -7.91 3.89
C HIS A 56 -8.57 -8.23 5.10
N LEU A 57 -7.24 -8.26 4.92
CA LEU A 57 -6.33 -8.37 6.05
C LEU A 57 -6.45 -7.16 6.99
N GLY A 58 -6.50 -5.94 6.45
CA GLY A 58 -6.71 -4.73 7.24
C GLY A 58 -8.02 -4.78 8.05
N PHE A 59 -9.11 -5.22 7.41
CA PHE A 59 -10.40 -5.43 8.07
C PHE A 59 -10.33 -6.46 9.20
N ALA A 60 -9.57 -7.55 9.02
CA ALA A 60 -9.36 -8.53 10.09
C ALA A 60 -8.64 -7.91 11.30
N PHE A 61 -7.66 -7.04 11.09
CA PHE A 61 -7.02 -6.29 12.18
C PHE A 61 -7.96 -5.27 12.82
N GLU A 62 -8.80 -4.60 12.03
CA GLU A 62 -9.81 -3.66 12.54
C GLU A 62 -10.87 -4.35 13.41
N ALA A 63 -11.42 -5.48 12.96
CA ALA A 63 -12.36 -6.28 13.73
C ALA A 63 -11.77 -6.83 15.04
N ASN A 64 -10.43 -6.84 15.16
CA ASN A 64 -9.69 -7.24 16.34
C ASN A 64 -9.05 -6.04 17.09
N GLU A 65 -9.50 -4.81 16.81
CA GLU A 65 -9.08 -3.58 17.49
C GLU A 65 -7.57 -3.27 17.39
N ALA A 66 -6.93 -3.68 16.31
CA ALA A 66 -5.47 -3.67 16.17
C ALA A 66 -4.93 -2.84 15.01
N LEU A 67 -5.71 -1.86 14.52
CA LEU A 67 -5.23 -0.92 13.50
C LEU A 67 -4.12 0.02 14.00
N ASN A 68 -3.97 0.16 15.31
CA ASN A 68 -2.92 0.94 15.95
C ASN A 68 -1.59 0.19 16.08
N VAL A 69 -1.53 -1.10 15.77
CA VAL A 69 -0.29 -1.88 15.81
C VAL A 69 0.68 -1.35 14.75
N ASP A 70 1.94 -1.16 15.15
CA ASP A 70 2.99 -0.72 14.22
C ASP A 70 3.17 -1.74 13.09
N SER A 71 2.76 -1.35 11.88
CA SER A 71 2.78 -2.24 10.71
C SER A 71 4.17 -2.75 10.33
N LEU A 72 5.24 -1.98 10.59
CA LEU A 72 6.61 -2.42 10.33
C LEU A 72 7.04 -3.42 11.39
N ALA A 73 6.78 -3.12 12.66
CA ALA A 73 7.07 -4.05 13.75
C ALA A 73 6.32 -5.37 13.56
N LEU A 74 5.02 -5.32 13.26
CA LEU A 74 4.21 -6.50 12.97
C LEU A 74 4.77 -7.32 11.79
N THR A 75 5.21 -6.67 10.72
CA THR A 75 5.83 -7.36 9.57
C THR A 75 7.06 -8.15 10.00
N GLY A 76 7.91 -7.59 10.86
CA GLY A 76 9.07 -8.32 11.39
C GLY A 76 8.70 -9.40 12.40
N LEU A 77 7.75 -9.11 13.30
CA LEU A 77 7.28 -10.04 14.32
C LEU A 77 6.67 -11.31 13.69
N LEU A 78 5.87 -11.16 12.64
CA LEU A 78 5.30 -12.27 11.88
C LEU A 78 6.34 -13.11 11.13
N SER A 79 7.60 -12.65 11.06
CA SER A 79 8.71 -13.41 10.48
C SER A 79 9.56 -14.13 11.53
N LEU A 80 9.23 -14.01 12.82
CA LEU A 80 9.90 -14.75 13.89
C LEU A 80 9.64 -16.24 13.78
N PRO A 81 10.63 -17.08 14.11
CA PRO A 81 10.39 -18.47 14.47
C PRO A 81 9.41 -18.55 15.64
N TRP A 82 8.57 -19.58 15.65
CA TRP A 82 7.55 -19.76 16.68
C TRP A 82 8.16 -19.85 18.09
N GLU A 83 9.28 -20.56 18.24
CA GLU A 83 9.99 -20.72 19.51
C GLU A 83 10.50 -19.39 20.04
N ALA A 84 11.01 -18.53 19.15
CA ALA A 84 11.46 -17.19 19.50
C ALA A 84 10.29 -16.31 19.94
N PHE A 85 9.15 -16.39 19.24
CA PHE A 85 7.94 -15.65 19.62
C PHE A 85 7.43 -16.06 21.01
N VAL A 86 7.35 -17.36 21.29
CA VAL A 86 6.95 -17.87 22.62
C VAL A 86 7.92 -17.40 23.70
N ALA A 87 9.23 -17.40 23.44
CA ALA A 87 10.22 -16.88 24.37
C ALA A 87 10.07 -15.37 24.63
N CYS A 88 9.55 -14.57 23.69
CA CYS A 88 9.25 -13.15 23.90
C CYS A 88 8.16 -12.94 24.96
N LEU A 89 7.18 -13.85 25.00
CA LEU A 89 6.07 -13.72 25.92
C LEU A 89 6.50 -14.04 27.35
N GLY A 90 7.52 -14.89 27.53
CA GLY A 90 8.01 -15.28 28.85
C GLY A 90 7.06 -16.24 29.58
N ASP A 91 7.61 -17.02 30.50
CA ASP A 91 6.83 -18.06 31.22
C ASP A 91 5.83 -17.46 32.23
N ASP A 92 6.13 -16.26 32.73
CA ASP A 92 5.34 -15.57 33.76
C ASP A 92 4.27 -14.62 33.19
N ALA A 93 4.23 -14.41 31.87
CA ALA A 93 3.25 -13.49 31.29
C ALA A 93 1.83 -14.07 31.31
N PRO A 94 0.81 -13.21 31.47
CA PRO A 94 -0.57 -13.59 31.24
C PRO A 94 -0.70 -14.20 29.84
N ARG A 95 -1.21 -15.43 29.75
CA ARG A 95 -1.45 -16.05 28.44
C ARG A 95 -2.52 -15.24 27.70
N PRO A 96 -2.20 -14.65 26.55
CA PRO A 96 -3.17 -13.86 25.81
C PRO A 96 -4.29 -14.77 25.31
N GLU A 97 -5.55 -14.34 25.51
CA GLU A 97 -6.71 -15.09 25.02
C GLU A 97 -6.82 -15.01 23.48
N ARG A 98 -6.43 -13.88 22.90
CA ARG A 98 -6.43 -13.65 21.45
C ARG A 98 -5.00 -13.55 20.93
N LEU A 99 -4.76 -14.05 19.71
CA LEU A 99 -3.48 -13.92 19.04
C LEU A 99 -3.01 -12.46 18.99
N ILE A 100 -3.93 -11.53 18.72
CA ILE A 100 -3.60 -10.12 18.56
C ILE A 100 -3.10 -9.47 19.85
N ASP A 101 -3.60 -9.94 21.00
CA ASP A 101 -3.14 -9.48 22.31
C ASP A 101 -1.72 -9.99 22.56
N GLY A 102 -1.41 -11.22 22.16
CA GLY A 102 -0.05 -11.77 22.22
C GLY A 102 0.94 -11.03 21.34
N LEU A 103 0.55 -10.69 20.10
CA LEU A 103 1.38 -9.90 19.19
C LEU A 103 1.63 -8.50 19.78
N SER A 104 0.59 -7.87 20.34
CA SER A 104 0.70 -6.53 20.94
C SER A 104 1.56 -6.55 22.20
N LEU A 105 1.39 -7.56 23.06
CA LEU A 105 2.18 -7.78 24.26
C LEU A 105 3.66 -7.96 23.94
N ALA A 106 3.99 -8.79 22.94
CA ALA A 106 5.38 -8.96 22.49
C ALA A 106 6.02 -7.64 22.02
N LEU A 107 5.23 -6.75 21.41
CA LEU A 107 5.72 -5.45 20.95
C LEU A 107 5.84 -4.38 22.05
N LEU A 108 5.41 -4.67 23.28
CA LEU A 108 5.69 -3.81 24.44
C LEU A 108 7.14 -3.94 24.90
N GLU A 109 7.79 -5.07 24.61
CA GLU A 109 9.20 -5.29 24.93
C GLU A 109 10.11 -4.50 23.99
N PRO A 110 10.92 -3.53 24.48
CA PRO A 110 11.68 -2.62 23.62
C PRO A 110 12.63 -3.34 22.66
N GLU A 111 13.34 -4.38 23.13
CA GLU A 111 14.27 -5.15 22.30
C GLU A 111 13.55 -5.88 21.16
N VAL A 112 12.37 -6.45 21.45
CA VAL A 112 11.53 -7.12 20.47
C VAL A 112 11.00 -6.11 19.45
N LEU A 113 10.50 -4.97 19.92
CA LEU A 113 9.98 -3.90 19.06
C LEU A 113 11.04 -3.35 18.11
N GLU A 114 12.23 -3.03 18.62
CA GLU A 114 13.35 -2.52 17.82
C GLU A 114 13.79 -3.53 16.77
N TRP A 115 13.98 -4.78 17.18
CA TRP A 115 14.35 -5.85 16.25
C TRP A 115 13.27 -6.06 15.19
N ALA A 116 12.00 -6.14 15.60
CA ALA A 116 10.88 -6.41 14.70
C ALA A 116 10.68 -5.26 13.69
N ARG A 117 10.86 -4.00 14.12
CA ARG A 117 10.87 -2.86 13.19
C ARG A 117 12.00 -2.95 12.18
N ALA A 118 13.23 -3.21 12.63
CA ALA A 118 14.38 -3.34 11.73
C ALA A 118 14.18 -4.48 10.71
N GLN A 119 13.66 -5.62 11.17
CA GLN A 119 13.34 -6.77 10.34
C GLN A 119 12.23 -6.45 9.34
N GLY A 120 11.17 -5.77 9.78
CA GLY A 120 10.07 -5.33 8.92
C GLY A 120 10.52 -4.36 7.84
N VAL A 121 11.38 -3.40 8.19
CA VAL A 121 12.01 -2.48 7.22
C VAL A 121 12.85 -3.26 6.21
N TRP A 122 13.65 -4.22 6.66
CA TRP A 122 14.47 -5.06 5.77
C TRP A 122 13.62 -5.90 4.80
N LEU A 123 12.56 -6.54 5.30
CA LEU A 123 11.64 -7.35 4.50
C LEU A 123 10.89 -6.50 3.48
N GLN A 124 10.34 -5.36 3.93
CA GLN A 124 9.60 -4.45 3.07
C GLN A 124 10.51 -3.87 1.98
N TRP A 125 11.72 -3.43 2.34
CA TRP A 125 12.69 -2.93 1.39
C TRP A 125 13.04 -4.00 0.35
N THR A 126 13.38 -5.21 0.78
CA THR A 126 13.79 -6.31 -0.11
C THR A 126 12.69 -6.65 -1.09
N ARG A 127 11.44 -6.73 -0.62
CA ARG A 127 10.30 -7.00 -1.50
C ARG A 127 10.05 -5.89 -2.51
N LEU A 128 10.07 -4.63 -2.06
CA LEU A 128 9.75 -3.49 -2.93
C LEU A 128 10.87 -3.18 -3.92
N GLU A 129 12.13 -3.43 -3.54
CA GLU A 129 13.26 -3.29 -4.44
C GLU A 129 13.17 -4.32 -5.58
N ALA A 130 12.85 -5.57 -5.28
CA ALA A 130 12.64 -6.60 -6.30
C ALA A 130 11.54 -6.22 -7.30
N ILE A 131 10.38 -5.75 -6.80
CA ILE A 131 9.28 -5.26 -7.65
C ILE A 131 9.73 -4.07 -8.49
N TYR A 132 10.43 -3.11 -7.90
CA TYR A 132 10.95 -1.95 -8.63
C TYR A 132 11.91 -2.36 -9.75
N ARG A 133 12.82 -3.30 -9.48
CA ARG A 133 13.76 -3.82 -10.49
C ARG A 133 13.02 -4.49 -11.63
N GLU A 134 12.03 -5.33 -11.32
CA GLU A 134 11.17 -5.99 -12.31
C GLU A 134 10.44 -4.95 -13.18
N GLU A 135 9.79 -3.95 -12.58
CA GLU A 135 9.11 -2.87 -13.32
C GLU A 135 10.05 -2.08 -14.23
N VAL A 136 11.29 -1.81 -13.78
CA VAL A 136 12.31 -1.12 -14.60
C VAL A 136 12.73 -1.99 -15.78
N GLU A 137 12.94 -3.28 -15.58
CA GLU A 137 13.30 -4.22 -16.65
C GLU A 137 12.16 -4.40 -17.65
N ASP A 138 10.93 -4.55 -17.18
CA ASP A 138 9.75 -4.65 -18.04
C ASP A 138 9.54 -3.38 -18.85
N PHE A 139 9.73 -2.21 -18.24
CA PHE A 139 9.71 -0.95 -18.96
C PHE A 139 10.79 -0.91 -20.05
N ARG A 140 12.02 -1.33 -19.76
CA ARG A 140 13.12 -1.38 -20.74
C ARG A 140 12.85 -2.34 -21.90
N LYS A 141 12.11 -3.42 -21.67
CA LYS A 141 11.68 -4.37 -22.71
C LYS A 141 10.46 -3.89 -23.50
N SER A 142 9.72 -2.91 -22.98
CA SER A 142 8.49 -2.43 -23.60
C SER A 142 8.74 -1.64 -24.88
N ASP A 143 7.79 -1.73 -25.82
CA ASP A 143 7.75 -0.89 -27.02
C ASP A 143 7.91 0.61 -26.74
N ALA A 144 7.35 1.08 -25.61
CA ALA A 144 7.40 2.48 -25.24
C ALA A 144 8.84 2.98 -25.03
N PHE A 145 9.72 2.14 -24.49
CA PHE A 145 11.11 2.49 -24.26
C PHE A 145 11.89 2.68 -25.58
N HIS A 146 11.62 1.84 -26.58
CA HIS A 146 12.29 1.88 -27.88
C HIS A 146 11.74 2.97 -28.82
N ARG A 147 10.51 3.44 -28.60
CA ARG A 147 9.89 4.48 -29.45
C ARG A 147 10.43 5.87 -29.12
N SER A 148 11.06 6.52 -30.11
CA SER A 148 11.55 7.91 -30.03
C SER A 148 10.47 8.92 -29.60
N GLY A 149 9.21 8.65 -29.99
CA GLY A 149 8.06 9.49 -29.63
C GLY A 149 7.76 9.52 -28.12
N TRP A 150 8.10 8.48 -27.35
CA TRP A 150 7.94 8.52 -25.89
C TRP A 150 8.96 9.46 -25.25
N ARG A 151 10.22 9.38 -25.67
CA ARG A 151 11.34 10.17 -25.12
C ARG A 151 11.10 11.68 -25.26
N ARG A 152 10.51 12.12 -26.38
CA ARG A 152 10.26 13.55 -26.69
C ARG A 152 9.09 14.17 -25.93
N LYS A 153 8.26 13.38 -25.24
CA LYS A 153 7.12 13.92 -24.47
C LYS A 153 7.61 14.70 -23.26
N GLY A 154 6.72 15.54 -22.72
CA GLY A 154 6.99 16.27 -21.48
C GLY A 154 7.12 15.37 -20.25
N ILE A 155 7.96 15.78 -19.31
CA ILE A 155 8.28 15.05 -18.06
C ILE A 155 7.02 14.79 -17.25
N THR A 156 6.84 13.53 -16.82
CA THR A 156 5.67 13.09 -16.06
C THR A 156 5.75 13.53 -14.59
N ARG A 157 4.60 13.58 -13.89
CA ARG A 157 4.56 13.85 -12.44
C ARG A 157 5.43 12.87 -11.63
N PRO A 158 5.39 11.53 -11.87
CA PRO A 158 6.29 10.61 -11.19
C PRO A 158 7.77 10.87 -11.44
N GLN A 159 8.17 11.23 -12.67
CA GLN A 159 9.57 11.57 -12.97
C GLN A 159 10.01 12.84 -12.24
N ARG A 160 9.18 13.89 -12.20
CA ARG A 160 9.48 15.10 -11.43
C ARG A 160 9.65 14.81 -9.95
N TYR A 161 8.76 13.98 -9.40
CA TYR A 161 8.86 13.54 -8.01
C TYR A 161 10.18 12.81 -7.74
N LEU A 162 10.57 11.84 -8.58
CA LEU A 162 11.84 11.11 -8.42
C LEU A 162 13.06 12.02 -8.56
N ILE A 163 13.06 12.96 -9.51
CA ILE A 163 14.14 13.96 -9.65
C ILE A 163 14.25 14.81 -8.38
N GLY A 164 13.12 15.26 -7.82
CA GLY A 164 13.08 16.00 -6.57
C GLY A 164 13.61 15.20 -5.39
N GLU A 165 13.26 13.92 -5.29
CA GLU A 165 13.79 13.03 -4.25
C GLU A 165 15.29 12.78 -4.41
N ILE A 166 15.79 12.59 -5.63
CA ILE A 166 17.22 12.47 -5.92
C ILE A 166 17.96 13.73 -5.45
N HIS A 167 17.45 14.91 -5.80
CA HIS A 167 18.03 16.18 -5.37
C HIS A 167 18.03 16.30 -3.84
N ARG A 168 16.88 16.06 -3.20
CA ARG A 168 16.70 16.22 -1.76
C ARG A 168 17.57 15.26 -0.94
N ILE A 169 17.67 14.00 -1.37
CA ILE A 169 18.34 12.93 -0.60
C ILE A 169 19.84 12.88 -0.93
N LEU A 170 20.21 13.04 -2.20
CA LEU A 170 21.60 12.88 -2.65
C LEU A 170 22.34 14.21 -2.84
N GLY A 171 21.64 15.35 -2.72
CA GLY A 171 22.24 16.67 -2.90
C GLY A 171 22.65 16.99 -4.35
N VAL A 172 22.24 16.17 -5.32
CA VAL A 172 22.62 16.34 -6.72
C VAL A 172 21.85 17.54 -7.31
N PRO A 173 22.52 18.50 -7.99
CA PRO A 173 21.84 19.60 -8.66
C PRO A 173 20.86 19.11 -9.73
N VAL A 174 19.68 19.73 -9.82
CA VAL A 174 18.71 19.42 -10.88
C VAL A 174 19.09 20.17 -12.15
N PRO A 175 19.47 19.48 -13.24
CA PRO A 175 19.74 20.14 -14.51
C PRO A 175 18.44 20.64 -15.16
N ASP A 176 18.56 21.51 -16.16
CA ASP A 176 17.42 21.89 -17.00
C ASP A 176 17.07 20.72 -17.94
N LEU A 177 15.93 20.06 -17.65
CA LEU A 177 15.47 18.86 -18.35
C LEU A 177 14.20 19.21 -19.14
N ALA A 178 14.22 18.98 -20.45
CA ALA A 178 13.11 19.34 -21.33
C ALA A 178 12.11 18.20 -21.54
N ASN A 179 12.54 16.94 -21.48
CA ASN A 179 11.72 15.80 -21.91
C ASN A 179 11.89 14.53 -21.06
N ARG A 180 11.00 13.55 -21.27
CA ARG A 180 10.99 12.26 -20.54
C ARG A 180 12.28 11.47 -20.72
N GLY A 181 12.91 11.55 -21.89
CA GLY A 181 14.16 10.85 -22.18
C GLY A 181 15.30 11.36 -21.29
N GLN A 182 15.49 12.68 -21.27
CA GLN A 182 16.50 13.31 -20.40
C GLN A 182 16.20 13.07 -18.92
N ALA A 183 14.93 13.14 -18.51
CA ALA A 183 14.52 12.81 -17.14
C ALA A 183 14.85 11.35 -16.79
N TYR A 184 14.59 10.40 -17.70
CA TYR A 184 14.94 9.00 -17.51
C TYR A 184 16.46 8.81 -17.38
N GLU A 185 17.24 9.42 -18.26
CA GLU A 185 18.70 9.33 -18.25
C GLU A 185 19.28 9.91 -16.96
N PHE A 186 18.78 11.06 -16.50
CA PHE A 186 19.17 11.64 -15.22
C PHE A 186 18.84 10.72 -14.03
N ILE A 187 17.61 10.18 -13.97
CA ILE A 187 17.21 9.26 -12.90
C ILE A 187 18.09 8.00 -12.91
N ALA A 188 18.33 7.42 -14.09
CA ALA A 188 19.14 6.21 -14.23
C ALA A 188 20.62 6.45 -13.85
N ALA A 189 21.20 7.58 -14.25
CA ALA A 189 22.58 7.95 -13.92
C ALA A 189 22.80 8.13 -12.41
N ASN A 190 21.76 8.48 -11.67
CA ASN A 190 21.79 8.64 -10.21
C ASN A 190 21.29 7.40 -9.45
N GLY A 191 21.25 6.23 -10.11
CA GLY A 191 20.93 4.95 -9.48
C GLY A 191 19.43 4.67 -9.31
N GLY A 192 18.56 5.49 -9.88
CA GLY A 192 17.11 5.27 -9.88
C GLY A 192 16.39 5.91 -8.70
N ASN A 193 15.47 5.17 -8.08
CA ASN A 193 14.75 5.66 -6.90
C ASN A 193 15.68 5.64 -5.66
N PRO A 194 15.93 6.79 -5.01
CA PRO A 194 16.84 6.88 -3.86
C PRO A 194 16.50 5.93 -2.71
N ARG A 195 15.22 5.57 -2.54
CA ARG A 195 14.76 4.59 -1.54
C ARG A 195 15.51 3.26 -1.61
N PHE A 196 15.95 2.86 -2.80
CA PHE A 196 16.57 1.56 -3.06
C PHE A 196 18.09 1.62 -3.29
N LEU A 197 18.73 2.75 -2.98
CA LEU A 197 20.19 2.87 -3.12
C LEU A 197 20.95 2.18 -2.00
N VAL A 198 20.44 2.28 -0.77
CA VAL A 198 21.04 1.68 0.41
C VAL A 198 20.07 0.65 0.98
N LYS A 199 20.50 -0.61 0.96
CA LYS A 199 19.77 -1.69 1.61
C LYS A 199 19.88 -1.51 3.13
N PRO A 200 18.77 -1.49 3.88
CA PRO A 200 18.83 -1.47 5.34
C PRO A 200 19.55 -2.72 5.85
N PRO A 201 20.26 -2.64 6.99
CA PRO A 201 20.94 -3.80 7.55
C PRO A 201 19.93 -4.86 7.98
N LEU A 202 20.29 -6.13 7.83
CA LEU A 202 19.54 -7.22 8.45
C LEU A 202 19.83 -7.18 9.96
N PRO A 203 18.81 -7.11 10.84
CA PRO A 203 19.05 -7.09 12.27
C PRO A 203 19.64 -8.41 12.76
N ALA A 204 20.56 -8.33 13.72
CA ALA A 204 21.11 -9.52 14.38
C ALA A 204 20.00 -10.23 15.16
N LYS A 205 20.08 -11.57 15.25
CA LYS A 205 19.18 -12.33 16.11
C LYS A 205 19.43 -11.96 17.57
N TRP A 206 18.37 -11.72 18.32
CA TRP A 206 18.43 -11.48 19.76
C TRP A 206 18.07 -12.74 20.58
N TRP A 207 17.39 -13.72 19.97
CA TRP A 207 17.07 -15.01 20.60
C TRP A 207 18.17 -16.06 20.35
N LYS A 208 18.27 -17.02 21.28
CA LYS A 208 19.14 -18.20 21.15
C LYS A 208 18.42 -19.27 20.33
N SER A 209 19.16 -19.92 19.44
CA SER A 209 18.67 -21.05 18.63
C SER A 209 18.77 -22.36 19.41
#